data_AF-S4YB06-F1
#
_entry.id   AF-S4YB06-F1
#
_cell.length_a   1.000
_cell.length_b   1.000
_cell.length_c   1.000
_cell.angle_alpha   90.00
_cell.angle_beta   90.00
_cell.angle_gamma   90.00
#
_symmetry.space_group_name_H-M   'P 1'
#
loop_
_entity.id
_entity.type
_entity.pdbx_description
1 polymer ?
#
loop_
_entity_poly.entity_id
_entity_poly.type
_entity_poly.pdbx_seq_one_letter_code
_entity_poly.pdbx_strand_id
1 'polypeptide(L)' 'MNSTIWLALGLVLVLEGLGPMLFPQAWRKMILAMTQLPDATLRRFGGGIVVAGCVIYYMLRSRAGV' A
#
# COMPACT_ATOMS: atom_id res chain seq x y z
N MET A 1 19.62 9.50 13.42
CA MET A 1 18.58 8.46 13.26
C MET A 1 17.29 9.07 12.70
N ASN A 2 17.32 9.59 11.46
CA ASN A 2 16.13 10.17 10.81
C ASN A 2 16.18 9.98 9.27
N SER A 3 17.37 9.79 8.70
CA SER A 3 17.56 9.58 7.26
C SER A 3 16.85 8.33 6.72
N THR A 4 16.74 7.27 7.50
CA THR A 4 16.05 6.02 7.08
C THR A 4 14.55 6.23 6.87
N ILE A 5 13.90 7.09 7.66
CA ILE A 5 12.46 7.37 7.52
C ILE A 5 12.23 8.17 6.24
N TRP A 6 13.04 9.20 5.99
CA TRP A 6 13.00 9.99 4.76
C TRP A 6 13.32 9.16 3.52
N LEU A 7 14.28 8.23 3.62
CA LEU A 7 14.62 7.30 2.54
C LEU A 7 13.46 6.31 2.25
N ALA A 8 12.88 5.72 3.30
CA ALA A 8 11.74 4.81 3.15
C ALA A 8 10.53 5.53 2.57
N LEU A 9 10.25 6.75 3.01
CA LEU A 9 9.18 7.58 2.47
C LEU A 9 9.44 7.92 0.99
N GLY A 10 10.68 8.29 0.64
CA GLY A 10 11.09 8.52 -0.75
C GLY A 10 10.91 7.30 -1.64
N LEU A 11 11.29 6.12 -1.17
CA LEU A 11 11.10 4.86 -1.92
C LEU A 11 9.62 4.50 -2.11
N VAL A 12 8.78 4.72 -1.09
CA VAL A 12 7.32 4.53 -1.20
C VAL A 12 6.73 5.47 -2.25
N LEU A 13 7.12 6.76 -2.24
CA LEU A 13 6.70 7.74 -3.24
C LEU A 13 7.15 7.38 -4.65
N VAL A 14 8.40 6.91 -4.81
CA VAL A 14 8.91 6.45 -6.10
C VAL A 14 8.11 5.24 -6.58
N LEU A 15 7.86 4.23 -5.74
CA LEU A 15 7.09 3.05 -6.12
C LEU A 15 5.62 3.38 -6.46
N GLU A 16 4.96 4.21 -5.64
CA GLU A 16 3.59 4.67 -5.88
C GLU A 16 3.49 5.53 -7.16
N GLY A 17 4.50 6.36 -7.45
CA GLY A 17 4.55 7.19 -8.65
C GLY A 17 4.96 6.44 -9.93
N LEU A 18 5.75 5.36 -9.81
CA LEU A 18 6.20 4.56 -10.94
C LEU A 18 5.05 3.82 -11.63
N GLY A 19 4.05 3.34 -10.89
CA GLY A 19 2.86 2.69 -11.44
C GLY A 19 2.13 3.54 -12.51
N PRO A 20 1.65 4.74 -12.19
CA PRO A 20 0.99 5.62 -13.15
C PRO A 20 1.95 6.16 -14.23
N MET A 21 3.23 6.32 -13.93
CA MET A 21 4.21 6.87 -14.87
C MET A 21 4.66 5.85 -15.94
N LEU A 22 4.81 4.57 -15.59
CA LEU A 22 5.19 3.51 -16.53
C LEU A 22 4.00 2.99 -17.35
N PHE A 23 2.83 2.80 -16.71
CA PHE A 23 1.67 2.20 -17.37
C PHE A 23 0.34 2.91 -17.02
N PRO A 24 0.13 4.15 -17.49
CA PRO A 24 -1.05 4.95 -17.14
C PRO A 24 -2.37 4.29 -17.58
N GLN A 25 -2.37 3.57 -18.71
CA GLN A 25 -3.56 2.89 -19.22
C GLN A 25 -3.95 1.67 -18.39
N ALA A 26 -2.97 0.84 -18.00
CA ALA A 26 -3.20 -0.33 -17.15
C ALA A 26 -3.62 0.10 -15.74
N TRP A 27 -2.97 1.13 -15.21
CA TRP A 27 -3.31 1.74 -13.92
C TRP A 27 -4.76 2.26 -13.90
N ARG A 28 -5.17 3.01 -14.93
CA ARG A 28 -6.55 3.49 -15.06
C ARG A 28 -7.56 2.36 -15.18
N LYS A 29 -7.26 1.30 -15.94
CA LYS A 29 -8.11 0.11 -16.03
C LYS A 29 -8.23 -0.62 -14.70
N MET A 30 -7.14 -0.71 -13.93
CA MET A 30 -7.14 -1.33 -12.61
C MET A 30 -8.01 -0.54 -11.62
N ILE A 31 -7.87 0.78 -11.58
CA ILE A 31 -8.72 1.65 -10.74
C ILE A 31 -10.18 1.54 -11.17
N LEU A 32 -10.47 1.60 -12.47
CA LEU A 32 -11.85 1.46 -12.97
C LEU A 32 -12.44 0.10 -12.59
N ALA A 33 -11.69 -0.99 -12.77
CA ALA A 33 -12.12 -2.31 -12.33
C ALA A 33 -12.43 -2.30 -10.83
N MET A 34 -11.57 -1.72 -9.98
CA MET A 34 -11.77 -1.56 -8.54
C MET A 34 -13.04 -0.77 -8.20
N THR A 35 -13.34 0.31 -8.92
CA THR A 35 -14.57 1.10 -8.71
C THR A 35 -15.84 0.42 -9.22
N GLN A 36 -15.72 -0.61 -10.07
CA GLN A 36 -16.85 -1.42 -10.53
C GLN A 36 -17.14 -2.61 -9.59
N LEU A 37 -16.26 -2.91 -8.63
CA LEU A 37 -16.55 -3.92 -7.61
C LEU A 37 -17.56 -3.39 -6.58
N PRO A 38 -18.45 -4.25 -6.05
CA PRO A 38 -19.36 -3.88 -4.98
C PRO A 38 -18.60 -3.33 -3.76
N ASP A 39 -19.13 -2.28 -3.13
CA ASP A 39 -18.52 -1.62 -1.96
C ASP A 39 -18.18 -2.58 -0.82
N ALA A 40 -18.97 -3.66 -0.66
CA ALA A 40 -18.71 -4.71 0.32
C ALA A 40 -17.38 -5.46 0.06
N THR A 41 -17.05 -5.70 -1.20
CA THR A 41 -15.79 -6.34 -1.59
C THR A 41 -14.64 -5.36 -1.44
N LEU A 42 -14.81 -4.10 -1.85
CA LEU A 42 -13.80 -3.07 -1.67
C LEU A 42 -13.46 -2.85 -0.19
N ARG A 43 -14.47 -2.85 0.70
CA ARG A 43 -14.29 -2.80 2.16
C ARG A 43 -13.57 -4.03 2.73
N ARG A 44 -13.81 -5.23 2.17
CA ARG A 44 -13.10 -6.45 2.57
C ARG A 44 -11.64 -6.43 2.14
N PHE A 45 -11.34 -5.95 0.93
CA PHE A 45 -9.97 -5.77 0.46
C PHE A 45 -9.24 -4.71 1.28
N GLY A 46 -9.85 -3.54 1.48
CA GLY A 46 -9.30 -2.49 2.33
C GLY A 46 -9.09 -2.95 3.77
N GLY A 47 -10.08 -3.64 4.34
CA GLY A 47 -9.99 -4.24 5.67
C GLY A 47 -8.89 -5.30 5.76
N GLY A 48 -8.74 -6.15 4.74
CA GLY A 48 -7.67 -7.13 4.65
C GLY A 48 -6.28 -6.51 4.62
N ILE A 49 -6.10 -5.43 3.85
CA ILE A 49 -4.84 -4.66 3.80
C ILE A 49 -4.54 -4.02 5.16
N VAL A 50 -5.54 -3.45 5.82
CA VAL A 50 -5.38 -2.88 7.17
C VAL A 50 -5.00 -3.95 8.19
N VAL A 51 -5.67 -5.11 8.17
CA VAL A 51 -5.37 -6.22 9.07
C VAL A 51 -3.97 -6.77 8.78
N ALA A 52 -3.61 -7.00 7.53
CA ALA A 52 -2.27 -7.46 7.14
C ALA A 52 -1.18 -6.47 7.57
N GLY A 53 -1.40 -5.17 7.32
CA GLY A 53 -0.49 -4.11 7.75
C GLY A 53 -0.35 -4.04 9.27
N CYS A 54 -1.45 -4.20 10.01
CA CYS A 54 -1.44 -4.24 11.47
C CYS A 54 -0.68 -5.48 11.99
N VAL A 55 -0.88 -6.66 11.38
CA VAL A 55 -0.15 -7.89 11.72
C VAL A 55 1.34 -7.72 11.44
N ILE A 56 1.72 -7.19 10.28
CA ILE A 56 3.13 -6.94 9.93
C ILE A 56 3.73 -5.93 10.92
N TYR A 57 3.03 -4.84 11.22
CA TYR A 57 3.46 -3.85 12.19
C TYR A 57 3.67 -4.48 13.57
N TYR A 58 2.71 -5.26 14.05
CA TYR A 58 2.82 -5.96 15.33
C TYR A 58 3.98 -6.96 15.32
N MET A 59 4.13 -7.76 14.27
CA MET A 59 5.26 -8.71 14.16
C MET A 59 6.61 -8.00 14.11
N LEU A 60 6.71 -6.92 13.34
CA LEU A 60 7.95 -6.16 13.21
C LEU A 60 8.28 -5.43 14.52
N ARG A 61 7.28 -4.88 15.21
CA ARG A 61 7.41 -4.29 16.55
C ARG A 61 7.84 -5.32 17.59
N SER A 62 7.22 -6.50 17.60
CA SER A 62 7.57 -7.59 18.52
C SER A 62 8.96 -8.17 18.25
N ARG A 63 9.42 -8.18 16.99
CA ARG A 63 10.78 -8.64 16.62
C ARG A 63 11.84 -7.55 16.79
N ALA A 64 11.46 -6.28 16.68
CA ALA A 64 12.38 -5.14 16.81
C ALA A 64 12.67 -4.74 18.26
N GLY A 65 12.03 -5.38 19.25
CA GLY A 65 12.45 -5.32 20.66
C GLY A 65 12.75 -3.91 21.18
N VAL A 66 11.80 -2.98 21.03
CA VAL A 66 11.77 -1.73 21.81
C VAL A 66 10.81 -1.92 22.97
#